data_AF-A0A7S0HY26-F1
#
_entry.id   AF-A0A7S0HY26-F1
#
_cell.length_a   1.000
_cell.length_b   1.000
_cell.length_c   1.000
_cell.angle_alpha   90.00
_cell.angle_beta   90.00
_cell.angle_gamma   90.00
#
_symmetry.space_group_name_H-M   'P 1'
#
loop_
_entity.id
_entity.type
_entity.pdbx_description
1 polymer ?
#
loop_
_entity_poly.entity_id
_entity_poly.type
_entity_poly.pdbx_seq_one_letter_code
_entity_poly.pdbx_strand_id
1 'polypeptide(L)'
;PDGHTASLFPGHPLLEEAGRAVASIADSPKPPLERITMTLPVLNAARLAVFIATGASKAPMLKQAFEPDTELPAGLVLAQRTHWLVDQPAAAGMAEQEAAAEHLYG
;
A
#
# COMPACT_ATOMS: atom_id res chain seq x y z
N PRO A 1 -6.99 7.88 -5.72
CA PRO A 1 -7.09 8.18 -4.27
C PRO A 1 -5.73 7.92 -3.61
N ASP A 2 -5.30 8.82 -2.71
CA ASP A 2 -4.03 8.97 -1.95
C ASP A 2 -3.05 7.81 -1.66
N GLY A 3 -3.27 6.55 -2.03
CA GLY A 3 -2.28 5.49 -1.83
C GLY A 3 -2.15 4.96 -0.40
N HIS A 4 -3.07 5.35 0.50
CA HIS A 4 -3.12 4.79 1.86
C HIS A 4 -3.50 3.29 1.83
N THR A 5 -3.01 2.55 2.82
CA THR A 5 -3.41 1.17 3.10
C THR A 5 -3.54 0.98 4.61
N ALA A 6 -4.38 0.04 5.06
CA ALA A 6 -4.83 -0.02 6.44
C ALA A 6 -5.28 1.38 6.91
N SER A 7 -4.75 1.91 8.03
CA SER A 7 -4.89 3.32 8.39
C SER A 7 -3.56 4.06 8.38
N LEU A 8 -2.66 3.68 7.47
CA LEU A 8 -1.38 4.33 7.23
C LEU A 8 -1.54 5.30 6.05
N PHE A 9 -1.34 6.59 6.30
CA PHE A 9 -1.57 7.68 5.34
C PHE A 9 -0.26 8.30 4.86
N PRO A 10 -0.20 8.82 3.62
CA PRO A 10 1.01 9.49 3.12
C PRO A 10 1.46 10.63 4.05
N GLY A 11 2.76 10.70 4.33
CA GLY A 11 3.37 11.74 5.18
C GLY A 11 2.97 11.71 6.65
N HIS A 12 2.18 10.72 7.09
CA HIS A 12 1.76 10.63 8.49
C HIS A 12 2.88 10.03 9.36
N PRO A 13 3.17 10.57 10.57
CA PRO A 13 4.26 10.07 11.43
C PRO A 13 4.17 8.58 11.77
N LEU A 14 2.98 7.99 11.68
CA LEU A 14 2.76 6.56 11.93
C LEU A 14 3.47 5.64 10.92
N LEU A 15 3.93 6.15 9.78
CA LEU A 15 4.80 5.40 8.87
C LEU A 15 6.16 5.09 9.50
N GLU A 16 6.61 5.91 10.47
CA GLU A 16 7.88 5.74 11.19
C GLU A 16 7.77 4.81 12.41
N GLU A 17 6.58 4.26 12.71
CA GLU A 17 6.40 3.37 13.86
C GLU A 17 7.03 1.99 13.62
N ALA A 18 8.16 1.75 14.29
CA ALA A 18 8.97 0.55 14.13
C ALA A 18 8.85 -0.47 15.28
N GLY A 19 8.29 -0.09 16.43
CA GLY A 19 8.33 -0.89 17.66
C GLY A 19 7.03 -1.63 18.00
N ARG A 20 5.88 -1.09 17.58
CA ARG A 20 4.56 -1.65 17.92
C ARG A 20 3.98 -2.48 16.79
N ALA A 21 3.28 -3.55 17.15
CA ALA A 21 2.53 -4.34 16.17
C ALA A 21 1.25 -3.64 15.70
N VAL A 22 0.59 -2.93 16.61
CA VAL A 22 -0.67 -2.22 16.39
C VAL A 22 -0.54 -0.83 17.00
N ALA A 23 -1.11 0.16 16.33
CA ALA A 23 -1.14 1.53 16.79
C ALA A 23 -2.51 2.18 16.59
N SER A 24 -2.78 3.21 17.38
CA SER A 24 -3.91 4.12 17.20
C SER A 24 -3.49 5.35 16.40
N ILE A 25 -4.38 5.83 15.54
CA ILE A 25 -4.30 7.15 14.90
C ILE A 25 -5.53 7.94 15.33
N ALA A 26 -5.38 9.20 15.70
CA ALA A 26 -6.47 10.06 16.18
C ALA A 26 -6.78 11.24 15.24
N ASP A 27 -5.94 11.43 14.23
CA ASP A 27 -5.86 12.56 13.32
C ASP A 27 -5.82 12.10 11.86
N SER A 28 -6.53 11.01 11.54
CA SER A 28 -6.64 10.55 10.15
C SER A 28 -7.16 11.67 9.25
N PRO A 29 -6.54 11.91 8.07
CA PRO A 29 -7.01 12.93 7.14
C PRO A 29 -8.37 12.58 6.51
N LYS A 30 -8.94 11.40 6.82
CA LYS A 30 -10.23 10.93 6.34
C LYS A 30 -11.11 10.46 7.50
N PRO A 31 -12.40 10.82 7.54
CA PRO A 31 -13.31 10.36 8.59
C PRO A 31 -13.52 8.83 8.56
N PRO A 32 -13.74 8.17 9.71
CA PRO A 32 -13.54 8.71 11.07
C PRO A 32 -12.06 9.00 11.36
N LEU A 33 -11.80 10.03 12.17
CA LEU A 33 -10.44 10.47 12.51
C LEU A 33 -9.68 9.41 13.31
N GLU A 34 -10.38 8.77 14.25
CA GLU A 34 -9.83 7.76 15.15
C GLU A 34 -9.90 6.36 14.54
N ARG A 35 -8.76 5.66 14.49
CA ARG A 35 -8.64 4.30 13.95
C ARG A 35 -7.59 3.51 14.71
N ILE A 36 -7.69 2.18 14.62
CA ILE A 36 -6.63 1.25 15.03
C ILE A 36 -6.09 0.59 13.77
N THR A 37 -4.77 0.43 13.68
CA THR A 37 -4.11 -0.13 12.48
C THR A 37 -2.93 -1.01 12.82
N MET A 38 -2.67 -1.99 11.95
CA MET A 38 -1.36 -2.64 11.89
C MET A 38 -0.33 -1.66 11.33
N THR A 39 0.90 -1.76 11.81
CA THR A 39 2.04 -0.92 11.42
C THR A 39 2.80 -1.56 10.25
N LEU A 40 3.68 -0.80 9.58
CA LEU A 40 4.50 -1.33 8.48
C LEU A 40 5.33 -2.56 8.86
N PRO A 41 5.99 -2.62 10.05
CA PRO A 41 6.70 -3.83 10.47
C PRO A 41 5.83 -5.10 10.45
N VAL A 42 4.56 -5.00 10.85
CA VAL A 42 3.65 -6.15 10.85
C VAL A 42 3.21 -6.53 9.45
N LEU A 43 2.88 -5.54 8.60
CA LEU A 43 2.50 -5.78 7.22
C LEU A 43 3.67 -6.42 6.44
N ASN A 44 4.90 -5.96 6.66
CA ASN A 44 6.11 -6.46 5.99
C ASN A 44 6.59 -7.80 6.55
N ALA A 45 6.24 -8.16 7.79
CA ALA A 45 6.50 -9.48 8.34
C ALA A 45 5.59 -10.59 7.76
N ALA A 46 4.56 -10.24 6.98
CA ALA A 46 3.65 -11.20 6.40
C ALA A 46 4.34 -12.13 5.37
N ARG A 47 3.93 -13.40 5.37
CA ARG A 47 4.35 -14.37 4.33
C ARG A 47 3.77 -14.03 2.95
N LEU A 48 2.64 -13.33 2.92
CA LEU A 48 1.95 -12.90 1.71
C LEU A 48 1.08 -11.69 2.03
N ALA A 49 1.25 -10.60 1.28
CA ALA A 49 0.33 -9.47 1.21
C ALA A 49 -0.40 -9.50 -0.14
N VAL A 50 -1.71 -9.30 -0.13
CA VAL A 50 -2.53 -9.20 -1.34
C VAL A 50 -3.27 -7.86 -1.32
N PHE A 51 -2.98 -7.03 -2.32
CA PHE A 51 -3.71 -5.80 -2.59
C PHE A 51 -4.77 -6.06 -3.65
N ILE A 52 -5.94 -5.45 -3.46
CA ILE A 52 -7.02 -5.44 -4.44
C ILE A 52 -7.32 -3.98 -4.79
N ALA A 53 -7.14 -3.60 -6.05
CA ALA A 53 -7.34 -2.24 -6.53
C ALA A 53 -8.17 -2.22 -7.81
N THR A 54 -9.41 -1.71 -7.72
CA THR A 54 -10.35 -1.71 -8.84
C THR A 54 -10.84 -0.30 -9.18
N GLY A 55 -11.11 -0.07 -10.46
CA GLY A 55 -11.67 1.14 -11.02
C GLY A 55 -10.62 2.19 -11.40
N ALA A 56 -10.91 2.94 -12.46
CA ALA A 56 -10.01 3.93 -13.07
C ALA A 56 -9.46 4.98 -12.09
N SER A 57 -10.21 5.29 -11.02
CA SER A 57 -9.75 6.21 -9.98
C SER A 57 -8.44 5.79 -9.32
N LYS A 58 -8.11 4.49 -9.32
CA LYS A 58 -6.91 3.92 -8.68
C LYS A 58 -5.65 4.07 -9.54
N ALA A 59 -5.79 4.13 -10.86
CA ALA A 59 -4.67 4.04 -11.80
C ALA A 59 -3.49 4.99 -11.50
N PRO A 60 -3.70 6.30 -11.23
CA PRO A 60 -2.58 7.21 -10.97
C PRO A 60 -1.76 6.82 -9.74
N MET A 61 -2.43 6.36 -8.68
CA MET A 61 -1.82 6.06 -7.40
C MET A 61 -1.26 4.64 -7.37
N LEU A 62 -1.86 3.74 -8.14
CA LEU A 62 -1.29 2.44 -8.41
C LEU A 62 0.05 2.58 -9.12
N LYS A 63 0.11 3.35 -10.22
CA LYS A 63 1.38 3.64 -10.91
C LYS A 63 2.43 4.20 -9.94
N GLN A 64 2.08 5.24 -9.17
CA GLN A 64 3.00 5.83 -8.19
C GLN A 64 3.46 4.85 -7.10
N ALA A 65 2.63 3.87 -6.72
CA ALA A 65 3.02 2.87 -5.71
C ALA A 65 4.07 1.86 -6.23
N PHE A 66 4.29 1.78 -7.54
CA PHE A 66 5.32 0.93 -8.15
C PHE A 66 6.61 1.71 -8.50
N GLU A 67 6.63 3.03 -8.30
CA GLU A 67 7.84 3.82 -8.52
C GLU A 67 8.90 3.47 -7.46
N PRO A 68 10.20 3.35 -7.82
CA PRO A 68 11.25 2.91 -6.89
C PRO A 68 11.43 3.79 -5.65
N ASP A 69 11.11 5.07 -5.74
CA ASP A 69 11.23 6.09 -4.70
C ASP A 69 9.88 6.44 -4.05
N THR A 70 8.89 5.56 -4.16
CA THR A 70 7.55 5.80 -3.61
C THR A 70 7.56 5.95 -2.08
N GLU A 71 6.90 6.99 -1.61
CA GLU A 71 6.58 7.17 -0.18
C GLU A 71 5.12 6.79 0.12
N LEU A 72 4.40 6.25 -0.87
CA LEU A 72 3.01 5.86 -0.67
C LEU A 72 2.92 4.65 0.27
N PRO A 73 2.04 4.69 1.29
CA PRO A 73 1.89 3.58 2.24
C PRO A 73 1.66 2.22 1.59
N ALA A 74 0.91 2.17 0.48
CA ALA A 74 0.68 0.92 -0.25
C ALA A 74 1.95 0.38 -0.95
N GLY A 75 2.85 1.24 -1.43
CA GLY A 75 4.14 0.86 -2.01
C GLY A 75 5.20 0.48 -0.96
N LEU A 76 5.06 0.97 0.27
CA LEU A 76 5.93 0.62 1.40
C LEU A 76 5.64 -0.77 2.00
N VAL A 77 4.59 -1.46 1.54
CA VAL A 77 4.29 -2.84 1.97
C VAL A 77 5.06 -3.86 1.13
N LEU A 78 6.22 -4.23 1.65
CA LEU A 78 7.19 -5.15 1.06
C LEU A 78 7.24 -6.45 1.88
N ALA A 79 6.12 -7.19 1.88
CA ALA A 79 6.03 -8.53 2.46
C ALA A 79 6.91 -9.54 1.70
N GLN A 80 7.10 -10.74 2.24
CA GLN A 80 7.88 -11.80 1.56
C GLN A 80 7.36 -12.10 0.14
N ARG A 81 6.04 -11.96 -0.05
CA ARG A 81 5.40 -11.89 -1.37
C ARG A 81 4.33 -10.81 -1.30
N THR A 82 4.28 -9.95 -2.31
CA THR A 82 3.21 -8.97 -2.47
C THR A 82 2.56 -9.18 -3.83
N HIS A 83 1.25 -9.41 -3.85
CA HIS A 83 0.46 -9.55 -5.08
C HIS A 83 -0.54 -8.42 -5.20
N TRP A 84 -0.74 -7.96 -6.43
CA TRP A 84 -1.72 -6.94 -6.78
C TRP A 84 -2.76 -7.53 -7.72
N LEU A 85 -4.01 -7.58 -7.26
CA LEU A 85 -5.16 -7.97 -8.05
C LEU A 85 -5.84 -6.69 -8.53
N VAL A 86 -5.70 -6.41 -9.82
CA VAL A 86 -6.05 -5.12 -10.42
C VAL A 86 -6.99 -5.35 -11.60
N ASP A 87 -8.05 -4.55 -11.72
CA ASP A 87 -8.91 -4.58 -12.92
C ASP A 87 -8.32 -3.73 -14.06
N GLN A 88 -8.80 -3.94 -15.29
CA GLN A 88 -8.28 -3.20 -16.46
C GLN A 88 -8.36 -1.67 -16.28
N PRO A 89 -9.45 -1.08 -15.76
CA PRO A 89 -9.49 0.35 -15.46
C PRO A 89 -8.40 0.82 -14.48
N ALA A 90 -8.13 0.08 -13.40
CA ALA A 90 -7.10 0.45 -12.44
C ALA A 90 -5.67 0.23 -12.97
N ALA A 91 -5.47 -0.73 -13.89
CA ALA A 91 -4.18 -0.97 -14.54
C ALA A 91 -3.87 0.00 -15.69
N ALA A 92 -4.76 0.93 -16.00
CA ALA A 92 -4.59 1.88 -17.10
C ALA A 92 -3.30 2.69 -16.94
N GLY A 93 -2.35 2.50 -17.86
CA GLY A 93 -1.07 3.22 -17.87
C GLY A 93 0.07 2.58 -17.07
N MET A 94 -0.12 1.35 -16.56
CA MET A 94 0.98 0.50 -16.11
C MET A 94 1.71 -0.10 -17.31
N ALA A 95 3.03 -0.25 -17.22
CA ALA A 95 3.81 -0.99 -18.22
C ALA A 95 3.47 -2.49 -18.17
N GLU A 96 3.62 -3.21 -19.28
CA GLU A 96 3.33 -4.66 -19.36
C GLU A 96 4.14 -5.48 -18.34
N GLN A 97 5.36 -5.04 -18.00
CA GLN A 97 6.18 -5.68 -16.95
C GLN A 97 5.66 -5.44 -15.52
N GLU A 98 4.95 -4.34 -15.28
CA GLU A 98 4.35 -4.00 -13.97
C GLU A 98 2.99 -4.70 -13.79
N ALA A 99 2.27 -4.91 -14.89
CA ALA A 99 1.01 -5.66 -14.91
C ALA A 99 1.21 -7.19 -14.71
N ALA A 100 2.41 -7.69 -15.02
CA ALA A 100 2.78 -9.10 -14.94
C ALA A 100 3.70 -9.43 -13.74
N ALA A 101 3.82 -8.55 -12.75
CA ALA A 101 4.72 -8.74 -11.60
C ALA A 101 4.25 -9.86 -10.63
N GLU A 102 4.29 -11.11 -11.11
CA GLU A 102 4.75 -12.26 -10.34
C GLU A 102 6.28 -12.31 -10.42
N HIS A 103 7.00 -11.27 -9.97
CA HIS A 103 8.46 -11.31 -10.03
C HIS A 103 9.06 -11.93 -8.76
N LEU A 104 9.13 -13.27 -8.84
CA LEU A 104 10.25 -14.12 -8.44
C LEU A 104 11.48 -13.38 -7.90
N TYR A 105 11.61 -13.34 -6.57
CA TYR A 105 12.88 -13.52 -5.89
C TYR A 105 12.63 -14.45 -4.71
N GLY A 106 12.94 -15.73 -4.94
CA GLY A 106 13.20 -16.70 -3.87
C GLY A 106 14.63 -16.58 -3.38
#